data_AF-A0AAU0HQZ9-F1
#
_entry.id   AF-A0AAU0HQZ9-F1
#
_cell.length_a   1.000
_cell.length_b   1.000
_cell.length_c   1.000
_cell.angle_alpha   90.00
_cell.angle_beta   90.00
_cell.angle_gamma   90.00
#
_symmetry.space_group_name_H-M   'P 1'
#
loop_
_entity.id
_entity.type
_entity.pdbx_description
1 polymer ?
#
loop_
_entity_poly.entity_id
_entity_poly.type
_entity_poly.pdbx_seq_one_letter_code
_entity_poly.pdbx_strand_id
1 'polypeptide(L)' 'MLLLVFFFTFFTLFGAWVSPYDPARQDPMSAMQCFPIQHWLGTDKPGRDTLSRLIAGAQTTLIDVTTVLLLAGIAGMLL' A
#
# COMPACT_ATOMS: atom_id res chain seq x y z
N MET A 1 -0.02 -1.75 -20.72
CA MET A 1 0.42 -0.77 -19.69
C MET A 1 -0.75 -0.18 -18.93
N LEU A 2 -1.75 0.44 -19.58
CA LEU A 2 -2.92 1.03 -18.92
C LEU A 2 -3.76 0.05 -18.08
N LEU A 3 -3.97 -1.19 -18.57
CA LEU A 3 -4.69 -2.22 -17.81
C LEU A 3 -4.01 -2.57 -16.47
N LEU A 4 -2.68 -2.60 -16.47
CA LEU A 4 -1.91 -2.91 -15.27
C LEU A 4 -2.01 -1.75 -14.26
N VAL A 5 -1.90 -0.51 -14.73
CA VAL A 5 -2.12 0.68 -13.90
C VAL A 5 -3.52 0.67 -13.29
N PHE A 6 -4.55 0.39 -14.10
CA PHE A 6 -5.92 0.30 -13.61
C PHE A 6 -6.09 -0.81 -12.56
N PHE A 7 -5.54 -2.00 -12.82
CA PHE A 7 -5.58 -3.12 -11.88
C PHE A 7 -4.96 -2.75 -10.53
N PHE A 8 -3.73 -2.23 -10.50
CA PHE A 8 -3.08 -1.84 -9.25
C PHE A 8 -3.78 -0.66 -8.57
N THR A 9 -4.27 0.32 -9.33
CA THR A 9 -5.01 1.46 -8.79
C THR A 9 -6.31 1.01 -8.13
N PHE A 10 -7.05 0.11 -8.77
CA PHE A 10 -8.27 -0.48 -8.21
C PHE A 10 -7.97 -1.25 -6.91
N PHE A 11 -7.00 -2.17 -6.93
CA PHE A 11 -6.60 -2.91 -5.73
C PHE A 11 -6.09 -2.02 -4.60
N THR A 12 -5.43 -0.92 -4.95
CA THR A 12 -4.96 0.07 -3.98
C THR A 12 -6.15 0.81 -3.36
N LEU A 13 -7.07 1.35 -4.16
CA LEU A 13 -8.28 2.04 -3.68
C LEU A 13 -9.15 1.17 -2.78
N PHE A 14 -9.37 -0.08 -3.17
CA PHE A 14 -10.13 -1.06 -2.38
C PHE A 14 -9.25 -1.85 -1.41
N GLY A 15 -8.00 -1.44 -1.22
CA GLY A 15 -6.99 -2.14 -0.44
C GLY A 15 -7.38 -2.36 1.01
N ALA A 16 -8.20 -1.49 1.61
CA ALA A 16 -8.72 -1.69 2.96
C ALA A 16 -9.61 -2.94 3.09
N TRP A 17 -10.24 -3.37 2.00
CA TRP A 17 -11.05 -4.60 1.94
C TRP A 17 -10.27 -5.82 1.43
N VAL A 18 -9.12 -5.58 0.80
CA VAL A 18 -8.27 -6.63 0.23
C VAL A 18 -7.09 -6.98 1.15
N SER A 19 -6.70 -6.07 2.06
CA SER A 19 -5.60 -6.28 3.01
C SER A 19 -5.94 -7.45 3.94
N PRO A 20 -5.15 -8.53 3.95
CA PRO A 20 -5.45 -9.70 4.77
C PRO A 20 -5.29 -9.41 6.28
N TYR A 21 -4.44 -8.44 6.64
CA TYR A 21 -4.23 -8.03 8.03
C TYR A 21 -4.18 -6.51 8.16
N ASP A 22 -4.25 -6.05 9.41
CA ASP A 22 -3.96 -4.66 9.77
C ASP A 22 -2.47 -4.36 9.52
N PRO A 23 -2.12 -3.38 8.66
CA PRO A 23 -0.73 -3.05 8.33
C PRO A 23 0.08 -2.50 9.51
N ALA A 24 -0.58 -2.01 10.57
CA ALA A 24 0.06 -1.51 11.78
C ALA A 24 0.19 -2.59 12.88
N ARG A 25 -0.52 -3.71 12.77
CA ARG A 25 -0.50 -4.78 13.77
C ARG A 25 0.84 -5.48 13.80
N GLN A 26 1.49 -5.43 14.96
CA GLN A 26 2.77 -6.09 15.24
C GLN A 26 2.54 -7.46 15.86
N ASP A 27 3.36 -8.42 15.46
CA ASP A 27 3.41 -9.75 16.08
C ASP A 27 4.85 -10.25 16.14
N PRO A 28 5.59 -9.96 17.23
CA PRO A 28 6.99 -10.34 17.36
C PRO A 28 7.24 -11.85 17.24
N MET A 29 6.23 -12.68 17.53
CA MET A 29 6.33 -14.15 17.43
C MET A 29 6.40 -14.62 15.98
N SER A 30 5.84 -13.86 15.06
CA SER A 30 5.91 -14.10 13.62
C SER A 30 6.93 -13.21 12.92
N ALA A 31 7.87 -12.59 13.63
CA ALA A 31 8.89 -11.72 13.05
C ALA A 31 9.80 -12.43 12.02
N MET A 32 10.09 -11.72 10.91
CA MET A 32 11.00 -12.16 9.84
C MET A 32 10.65 -13.54 9.24
N GLN A 33 9.37 -13.89 9.21
CA GLN A 33 8.90 -15.08 8.51
C GLN A 33 8.91 -14.81 7.01
N CYS A 34 9.47 -15.73 6.23
CA CYS A 34 9.72 -15.53 4.80
C CYS A 34 8.44 -15.60 3.94
N PHE A 35 7.79 -16.76 3.86
CA PHE A 35 6.53 -16.94 3.10
C PHE A 35 5.61 -17.96 3.79
N PRO A 36 5.17 -17.72 5.04
CA PRO A 36 4.18 -18.58 5.67
C PRO A 36 2.83 -18.44 4.94
N ILE A 37 2.03 -19.50 4.88
CA ILE A 37 0.68 -19.48 4.27
C ILE A 37 -0.20 -18.34 4.82
N GLN A 38 0.02 -17.99 6.09
CA GLN A 38 -0.68 -16.90 6.77
C GLN A 38 -0.25 -15.52 6.26
N HIS A 39 1.01 -15.31 5.88
CA HIS A 39 1.55 -14.04 5.37
C HIS A 39 2.12 -14.23 3.98
N TRP A 40 1.35 -13.87 2.96
CA TRP A 40 1.66 -14.19 1.56
C TRP A 40 2.97 -13.58 1.05
N LEU A 41 3.43 -12.47 1.65
CA LEU A 41 4.72 -11.85 1.38
C LEU A 41 5.63 -11.84 2.63
N GLY A 42 5.33 -12.69 3.60
CA GLY A 42 6.05 -12.75 4.86
C GLY A 42 5.79 -11.56 5.78
N THR A 43 6.66 -11.43 6.76
CA THR A 43 6.58 -10.40 7.79
C THR A 43 7.89 -9.63 7.94
N ASP A 44 7.80 -8.34 8.30
CA ASP A 44 9.01 -7.56 8.60
C ASP A 44 9.58 -7.81 10.01
N LYS A 45 10.65 -7.07 10.37
CA LYS A 45 11.33 -7.13 11.67
C LYS A 45 10.41 -7.14 12.90
N PRO A 46 9.32 -6.35 12.98
CA PRO A 46 8.38 -6.40 14.10
C PRO A 46 7.24 -7.41 13.90
N GLY A 47 7.29 -8.25 12.86
CA GLY A 47 6.26 -9.24 12.54
C GLY A 47 4.98 -8.67 11.94
N ARG A 48 5.06 -7.51 11.29
CA ARG A 48 3.92 -6.97 10.52
C ARG A 48 3.83 -7.67 9.17
N ASP A 49 2.61 -7.87 8.67
CA ASP A 49 2.38 -8.46 7.35
C ASP A 49 2.85 -7.53 6.22
N THR A 50 3.82 -8.00 5.42
CA THR A 50 4.47 -7.21 4.37
C THR A 50 3.48 -6.82 3.26
N LEU A 51 2.55 -7.72 2.89
CA LEU A 51 1.57 -7.48 1.83
C LEU A 51 0.60 -6.35 2.22
N SER A 52 0.05 -6.43 3.43
CA SER A 52 -0.84 -5.43 4.02
C SER A 52 -0.15 -4.07 4.06
N ARG A 53 1.12 -4.04 4.47
CA ARG A 53 1.94 -2.81 4.46
C ARG A 53 2.20 -2.23 3.08
N LEU A 54 2.42 -3.08 2.08
CA LEU A 54 2.62 -2.63 0.70
C LEU A 54 1.32 -2.02 0.14
N ILE A 55 0.17 -2.64 0.39
CA ILE A 55 -1.14 -2.11 -0.03
C ILE A 55 -1.41 -0.75 0.64
N ALA A 56 -1.21 -0.65 1.96
CA ALA A 56 -1.40 0.60 2.70
C ALA A 56 -0.41 1.71 2.27
N GLY A 57 0.85 1.35 2.02
CA GLY A 57 1.86 2.28 1.50
C GLY A 57 1.52 2.78 0.09
N ALA A 58 1.00 1.91 -0.77
CA ALA A 58 0.54 2.27 -2.11
C ALA A 58 -0.64 3.25 -2.06
N GLN A 59 -1.59 3.05 -1.13
CA GLN A 59 -2.72 3.97 -0.91
C GLN A 59 -2.26 5.37 -0.56
N THR A 60 -1.38 5.46 0.43
CA THR A 60 -0.81 6.73 0.89
C THR A 60 -0.08 7.43 -0.25
N THR A 61 0.77 6.70 -0.99
CA THR A 61 1.51 7.24 -2.14
C THR A 61 0.57 7.76 -3.22
N LEU A 62 -0.51 7.03 -3.53
CA LEU A 62 -1.46 7.43 -4.56
C LEU A 62 -2.16 8.75 -4.19
N ILE A 63 -2.57 8.90 -2.94
CA ILE A 63 -3.18 10.14 -2.42
C ILE A 63 -2.19 11.29 -2.48
N ASP A 64 -0.96 11.10 -1.99
CA ASP A 64 0.06 12.15 -1.94
C ASP A 64 0.41 12.65 -3.35
N VAL A 65 0.72 11.73 -4.27
CA VAL A 65 1.08 12.06 -5.65
C VAL A 65 -0.07 12.76 -6.36
N THR A 66 -1.31 12.29 -6.18
CA THR A 66 -2.50 12.90 -6.80
C THR A 66 -2.71 14.32 -6.25
N THR A 67 -2.55 14.52 -4.95
CA THR A 67 -2.70 15.82 -4.30
C THR A 67 -1.65 16.81 -4.81
N VAL A 68 -0.38 16.40 -4.86
CA VAL A 68 0.71 17.24 -5.37
C VAL A 68 0.49 17.60 -6.84
N LEU A 69 0.10 16.63 -7.68
CA LEU A 69 -0.18 16.87 -9.10
C LEU A 69 -1.30 17.90 -9.31
N LEU A 70 -2.39 17.79 -8.55
CA LEU A 70 -3.51 18.73 -8.64
C LEU A 70 -3.08 20.14 -8.21
N LEU A 71 -2.39 20.26 -7.07
CA LEU A 71 -1.93 21.55 -6.56
C LEU A 71 -0.91 22.21 -7.50
N ALA A 72 0.09 21.45 -7.98
CA ALA A 72 1.08 21.95 -8.91
C ALA A 72 0.44 22.37 -10.25
N GLY A 73 -0.54 21.60 -10.74
CA GLY A 73 -1.30 21.94 -11.94
C GLY A 73 -2.08 23.25 -11.80
N ILE A 74 -2.77 23.45 -10.67
CA ILE A 74 -3.50 24.69 -10.40
C ILE A 74 -2.53 25.87 -10.27
N ALA A 75 -1.46 25.73 -9.49
CA ALA A 75 -0.47 26.77 -9.31
C ALA A 75 0.19 27.18 -10.63
N GLY A 76 0.52 26.20 -11.49
CA GLY A 76 1.09 26.44 -12.81
C GLY A 76 0.13 27.11 -13.80
N MET A 77 -1.18 27.02 -13.60
CA MET A 77 -2.16 27.78 -14.40
C MET A 77 -2.34 29.23 -13.92
N LEU A 78 -2.02 29.52 -12.66
CA LEU A 78 -2.20 30.84 -12.05
C LEU A 78 -0.96 31.75 -12.18
N LEU A 79 0.22 31.17 -12.41
CA LEU A 79 1.49 31.85 -12.64
C LEU A 79 1.75 32.03 -14.15
#